data_AF-A0A9E3Q9V5-F1
#
_entry.id   AF-A0A9E3Q9V5-F1
#
_cell.length_a   1.000
_cell.length_b   1.000
_cell.length_c   1.000
_cell.angle_alpha   90.00
_cell.angle_beta   90.00
_cell.angle_gamma   90.00
#
_symmetry.space_group_name_H-M   'P 1'
#
loop_
_entity.id
_entity.type
_entity.pdbx_description
1 polymer ?
#
loop_
_entity_poly.entity_id
_entity_poly.type
_entity_poly.pdbx_seq_one_letter_code
_entity_poly.pdbx_strand_id
1 'polypeptide(L)'
;MAVSTDVAAAIARVASALTRYAQARGWKPEDWRLYYRVTPDWDRMHFIVVARELDDQDEFAAYSSIRNYLERELADAPELFRAVGLVVRGFKQIEEGGIYRIGDDFKRIDAEHLEFWGRDF
;
A
#
# COMPACT_ATOMS: atom_id res chain seq x y z
N MET A 1 -10.89 -7.30 16.30
CA MET A 1 -9.99 -6.31 16.94
C MET A 1 -10.27 -4.96 16.32
N ALA A 2 -10.60 -3.95 17.14
CA ALA A 2 -10.76 -2.58 16.67
C ALA A 2 -9.37 -1.99 16.36
N VAL A 3 -9.21 -1.43 15.17
CA VAL A 3 -8.03 -0.62 14.83
C VAL A 3 -8.18 0.68 15.63
N SER A 4 -7.16 1.10 16.39
CA SER A 4 -7.19 2.39 17.08
C SER A 4 -7.29 3.53 16.06
N THR A 5 -7.96 4.63 16.42
CA THR A 5 -8.18 5.78 15.53
C THR A 5 -6.88 6.30 14.90
N ASP A 6 -5.77 6.26 15.63
CA ASP A 6 -4.44 6.64 15.14
C ASP A 6 -3.90 5.70 14.05
N VAL A 7 -4.05 4.38 14.21
CA VAL A 7 -3.60 3.39 13.22
C VAL A 7 -4.47 3.47 11.95
N ALA A 8 -5.76 3.70 12.14
CA ALA A 8 -6.71 3.98 11.08
C ALA A 8 -6.31 5.20 10.23
N ALA A 9 -6.02 6.33 10.88
CA ALA A 9 -5.54 7.55 10.24
C ALA A 9 -4.22 7.31 9.50
N ALA A 10 -3.28 6.59 10.12
CA ALA A 10 -2.02 6.20 9.52
C ALA A 10 -2.20 5.38 8.23
N ILE A 11 -3.09 4.37 8.26
CA ILE A 11 -3.40 3.56 7.07
C ILE A 11 -3.99 4.43 5.97
N ALA A 12 -4.98 5.26 6.30
CA ALA A 12 -5.64 6.12 5.33
C ALA A 12 -4.65 7.09 4.67
N ARG A 13 -3.72 7.64 5.45
CA ARG A 13 -2.69 8.55 4.97
C ARG A 13 -1.72 7.88 3.99
N VAL A 14 -1.20 6.70 4.34
CA VAL A 14 -0.30 5.93 3.46
C VAL A 14 -1.04 5.47 2.20
N ALA A 15 -2.27 4.98 2.35
CA ALA A 15 -3.10 4.55 1.23
C ALA A 15 -3.41 5.69 0.27
N SER A 16 -3.67 6.90 0.79
CA SER A 16 -3.89 8.10 -0.01
C SER A 16 -2.63 8.53 -0.75
N ALA A 17 -1.45 8.42 -0.15
CA ALA A 17 -0.18 8.65 -0.85
C ALA A 17 0.02 7.63 -1.99
N LEU A 18 -0.14 6.34 -1.73
CA LEU A 18 0.00 5.30 -2.76
C LEU A 18 -1.03 5.43 -3.89
N THR A 19 -2.25 5.86 -3.58
CA THR A 19 -3.29 6.15 -4.58
C THR A 19 -2.86 7.31 -5.48
N ARG A 20 -2.33 8.40 -4.90
CA ARG A 20 -1.80 9.54 -5.66
C ARG A 20 -0.60 9.15 -6.52
N TYR A 21 0.27 8.26 -6.03
CA TYR A 21 1.34 7.68 -6.84
C TYR A 21 0.81 6.95 -8.07
N ALA A 22 -0.16 6.03 -7.89
CA ALA A 22 -0.79 5.30 -8.98
C ALA A 22 -1.44 6.24 -10.01
N GLN A 23 -2.14 7.27 -9.54
CA GLN A 23 -2.75 8.30 -10.40
C GLN A 23 -1.69 9.09 -11.19
N ALA A 24 -0.58 9.49 -10.55
CA ALA A 24 0.51 10.21 -11.20
C ALA A 24 1.23 9.37 -12.27
N ARG A 25 1.22 8.04 -12.11
CA ARG A 25 1.70 7.07 -13.12
C ARG A 25 0.68 6.79 -14.21
N GLY A 26 -0.55 7.30 -14.10
CA GLY A 26 -1.63 7.04 -15.05
C GLY A 26 -2.24 5.64 -14.93
N TRP A 27 -2.06 4.95 -13.80
CA TRP A 27 -2.64 3.62 -13.59
C TRP A 27 -4.15 3.71 -13.45
N LYS A 28 -4.88 2.91 -14.22
CA LYS A 28 -6.34 2.82 -14.12
C LYS A 28 -6.73 1.99 -12.90
N PRO A 29 -7.92 2.19 -12.33
CA PRO A 29 -8.38 1.42 -11.16
C PRO A 29 -8.38 -0.11 -11.34
N GLU A 30 -8.48 -0.60 -12.57
CA GLU A 30 -8.40 -2.04 -12.89
C GLU A 30 -6.96 -2.58 -12.99
N ASP A 31 -5.98 -1.69 -13.21
CA ASP A 31 -4.59 -2.03 -13.49
C ASP A 31 -3.72 -2.04 -12.22
N TRP A 32 -4.29 -1.71 -11.05
CA TRP A 32 -3.60 -1.79 -9.77
C TRP A 32 -4.53 -2.15 -8.61
N ARG A 33 -3.94 -2.64 -7.53
CA ARG A 33 -4.61 -2.97 -6.27
C ARG A 33 -3.68 -2.65 -5.11
N LEU A 34 -4.27 -2.25 -3.99
CA LEU A 34 -3.56 -2.00 -2.76
C LEU A 34 -4.11 -2.91 -1.67
N TYR A 35 -3.21 -3.55 -0.94
CA TYR A 35 -3.56 -4.39 0.19
C TYR A 35 -2.82 -3.91 1.43
N TYR A 36 -3.43 -4.08 2.58
CA TYR A 36 -2.81 -3.77 3.86
C TYR A 36 -3.07 -4.84 4.91
N ARG A 37 -2.16 -4.94 5.87
CA ARG A 37 -2.40 -5.56 7.16
C ARG A 37 -1.73 -4.75 8.26
N VAL A 38 -2.26 -4.88 9.47
CA VAL A 38 -1.66 -4.32 10.68
C VAL A 38 -1.15 -5.47 11.52
N THR A 39 0.12 -5.41 11.90
CA THR A 39 0.71 -6.35 12.86
C THR A 39 0.79 -5.64 14.21
N PRO A 40 -0.18 -5.84 15.12
CA PRO A 40 -0.25 -5.10 16.39
C PRO A 40 0.99 -5.32 17.26
N ASP A 41 1.59 -6.51 17.22
CA ASP A 41 2.78 -6.85 18.01
C ASP A 41 4.07 -6.12 17.56
N TRP A 42 4.09 -5.57 16.34
CA TRP A 42 5.32 -5.04 15.72
C TRP A 42 5.24 -3.54 15.43
N ASP A 43 4.11 -2.90 15.77
CA ASP A 43 3.79 -1.50 15.44
C ASP A 43 4.04 -1.18 13.95
N ARG A 44 3.73 -2.16 13.09
CA ARG A 44 4.02 -2.09 11.65
C ARG A 44 2.76 -2.27 10.82
N MET A 45 2.69 -1.46 9.77
CA MET A 45 1.68 -1.57 8.73
C MET A 45 2.36 -2.10 7.47
N HIS A 46 1.88 -3.24 6.98
CA HIS A 46 2.39 -3.81 5.74
C HIS A 46 1.45 -3.46 4.60
N PHE A 47 1.99 -2.92 3.52
CA PHE A 47 1.28 -2.60 2.29
C PHE A 47 1.83 -3.44 1.14
N ILE A 48 0.94 -3.96 0.31
CA ILE A 48 1.28 -4.60 -0.97
C ILE A 48 0.67 -3.78 -2.08
N VAL A 49 1.51 -3.20 -2.93
CA VAL A 49 1.11 -2.55 -4.18
C VAL A 49 1.22 -3.59 -5.29
N VAL A 50 0.09 -3.90 -5.92
CA VAL A 50 0.03 -4.78 -7.08
C VAL A 50 -0.32 -3.93 -8.29
N ALA A 51 0.44 -3.99 -9.38
CA ALA A 51 0.10 -3.27 -10.61
C ALA A 51 0.58 -4.00 -11.86
N ARG A 52 -0.17 -3.91 -12.96
CA ARG A 52 0.19 -4.55 -14.24
C ARG A 52 1.50 -4.01 -14.80
N GLU A 53 1.77 -2.73 -14.62
CA GLU A 53 3.03 -2.11 -15.04
C GLU A 53 4.26 -2.76 -14.35
N LEU A 54 4.06 -3.41 -13.20
CA LEU A 54 5.14 -4.06 -12.45
C LEU A 54 5.46 -5.47 -12.97
N ASP A 55 4.66 -6.03 -13.89
CA ASP A 55 4.87 -7.38 -14.42
C ASP A 55 6.19 -7.54 -15.18
N ASP A 56 6.67 -6.46 -15.79
CA ASP A 56 7.86 -6.44 -16.64
C ASP A 56 8.92 -5.45 -16.12
N GLN A 57 8.78 -4.98 -14.87
CA GLN A 57 9.76 -4.11 -14.21
C GLN A 57 10.66 -4.88 -13.25
N ASP A 58 11.88 -4.37 -13.08
CA ASP A 58 12.76 -4.81 -11.99
C ASP A 58 12.11 -4.48 -10.64
N GLU A 59 11.96 -5.51 -9.80
CA GLU A 59 11.27 -5.40 -8.50
C GLU A 59 11.96 -4.38 -7.59
N PHE A 60 13.30 -4.32 -7.61
CA PHE A 60 14.05 -3.38 -6.78
C PHE A 60 13.88 -1.93 -7.25
N ALA A 61 13.87 -1.70 -8.56
CA ALA A 61 13.62 -0.38 -9.15
C ALA A 61 12.20 0.11 -8.85
N ALA A 62 11.20 -0.76 -9.01
CA ALA A 62 9.81 -0.45 -8.67
C ALA A 62 9.64 -0.13 -7.18
N TYR A 63 10.20 -0.97 -6.32
CA TYR A 63 10.22 -0.77 -4.88
C TYR A 63 10.88 0.56 -4.49
N SER A 64 12.07 0.84 -5.04
CA SER A 64 12.82 2.07 -4.78
C SER A 64 12.01 3.30 -5.21
N SER A 65 11.38 3.25 -6.38
CA SER A 65 10.53 4.33 -6.90
C SER A 65 9.37 4.67 -5.95
N ILE A 66 8.60 3.66 -5.52
CA ILE A 66 7.45 3.84 -4.62
C ILE A 66 7.93 4.26 -3.22
N ARG A 67 9.01 3.66 -2.72
CA ARG A 67 9.56 3.99 -1.39
C ARG A 67 10.07 5.42 -1.32
N ASN A 68 10.79 5.89 -2.34
CA ASN A 68 11.27 7.27 -2.41
C ASN A 68 10.12 8.28 -2.52
N TYR A 69 9.03 7.91 -3.21
CA TYR A 69 7.83 8.74 -3.25
C TYR A 69 7.18 8.84 -1.86
N LEU A 70 7.00 7.70 -1.17
CA LEU A 70 6.44 7.67 0.19
C LEU A 70 7.28 8.46 1.19
N GLU A 71 8.62 8.39 1.10
CA GLU A 71 9.51 9.16 1.96
C GLU A 71 9.26 10.67 1.83
N ARG A 72 9.04 11.15 0.60
CA ARG A 72 8.75 12.57 0.34
C ARG A 72 7.36 12.98 0.82
N GLU A 73 6.35 12.15 0.56
CA GLU A 73 4.96 12.43 0.94
C GLU A 73 4.71 12.35 2.45
N LEU A 74 5.56 11.62 3.17
CA LEU A 74 5.47 11.42 4.62
C LEU A 74 6.61 12.12 5.37
N ALA A 75 7.24 13.12 4.76
CA ALA A 75 8.37 13.83 5.35
C ALA A 75 8.04 14.52 6.69
N ASP A 76 6.79 14.95 6.89
CA ASP A 76 6.31 15.51 8.17
C ASP A 76 5.96 14.42 9.21
N ALA A 77 5.92 13.15 8.82
CA ALA A 77 5.62 12.00 9.68
C ALA A 77 6.66 10.87 9.51
N PRO A 78 7.93 11.11 9.88
CA PRO A 78 9.02 10.16 9.65
C PRO A 78 8.88 8.85 10.44
N GLU A 79 8.17 8.85 11.58
CA GLU A 79 7.79 7.63 12.30
C GLU A 79 6.81 6.77 11.51
N LEU A 80 5.81 7.38 10.87
CA LEU A 80 4.86 6.69 10.01
C LEU A 80 5.56 6.03 8.83
N PHE A 81 6.46 6.75 8.15
CA PHE A 81 7.26 6.16 7.07
C PHE A 81 8.08 4.95 7.54
N ARG A 82 8.69 5.02 8.73
CA ARG A 82 9.46 3.91 9.31
C ARG A 82 8.60 2.70 9.70
N ALA A 83 7.33 2.91 10.03
CA ALA A 83 6.37 1.86 10.35
C ALA A 83 5.82 1.13 9.10
N VAL A 84 6.05 1.67 7.89
CA VAL A 84 5.56 1.08 6.63
C VAL A 84 6.51 -0.02 6.13
N GLY A 85 5.99 -1.25 6.12
CA GLY A 85 6.54 -2.35 5.34
C GLY A 85 5.93 -2.34 3.93
N LEU A 86 6.73 -2.12 2.90
CA LEU A 86 6.26 -2.07 1.51
C LEU A 86 6.66 -3.34 0.75
N VAL A 87 5.73 -3.92 0.03
CA VAL A 87 5.95 -4.97 -0.97
C VAL A 87 5.35 -4.49 -2.29
N VAL A 88 6.03 -4.76 -3.40
CA VAL A 88 5.58 -4.43 -4.76
C VAL A 88 5.49 -5.72 -5.57
N ARG A 89 4.42 -5.90 -6.33
CA ARG A 89 4.19 -7.11 -7.13
C ARG A 89 3.53 -6.79 -8.47
N GLY A 90 3.87 -7.58 -9.49
CA GLY A 90 3.10 -7.67 -10.74
C GLY A 90 1.85 -8.53 -10.57
N PHE A 91 0.87 -8.40 -11.47
CA PHE A 91 -0.28 -9.30 -11.52
C PHE A 91 0.12 -10.74 -11.84
N LYS A 92 1.05 -10.95 -12.79
CA LYS A 92 1.58 -12.26 -13.17
C LYS A 92 2.15 -12.99 -11.96
N GLN A 93 2.91 -12.30 -11.11
CA GLN A 93 3.46 -12.87 -9.88
C GLN A 93 2.35 -13.35 -8.94
N ILE A 94 1.26 -12.60 -8.80
CA ILE A 94 0.13 -13.02 -7.96
C ILE A 94 -0.57 -14.24 -8.56
N GLU A 95 -0.73 -14.30 -9.88
CA GLU A 95 -1.34 -15.42 -10.60
C GLU A 95 -0.50 -16.70 -10.52
N GLU A 96 0.83 -16.59 -10.54
CA GLU A 96 1.76 -17.71 -10.31
C GLU A 96 1.58 -18.33 -8.91
N GLY A 97 1.18 -17.52 -7.92
CA GLY A 97 0.92 -17.96 -6.56
C GLY A 97 2.19 -18.34 -5.78
N GLY A 98 2.09 -19.35 -4.91
CA GLY A 98 3.21 -19.78 -4.07
C GLY A 98 3.67 -18.67 -3.11
N ILE A 99 4.95 -18.30 -3.19
CA ILE A 99 5.57 -17.26 -2.33
C ILE A 99 5.05 -15.84 -2.62
N TYR A 100 4.38 -15.64 -3.76
CA TYR A 100 3.83 -14.35 -4.17
C TYR A 100 2.36 -14.18 -3.77
N ARG A 101 1.74 -15.21 -3.19
CA ARG A 101 0.34 -15.16 -2.77
C ARG A 101 0.15 -14.08 -1.71
N ILE A 102 -0.91 -13.29 -1.87
CA ILE A 102 -1.38 -12.38 -0.83
C ILE A 102 -2.06 -13.21 0.24
N GLY A 103 -1.57 -13.12 1.47
CA GLY A 103 -2.13 -13.85 2.61
C GLY A 103 -3.56 -13.40 2.93
N ASP A 104 -4.39 -14.31 3.44
CA ASP A 104 -5.79 -14.03 3.82
C ASP A 104 -5.94 -12.98 4.93
N ASP A 105 -4.85 -12.67 5.65
CA ASP A 105 -4.79 -11.61 6.66
C ASP A 105 -4.68 -10.20 6.06
N PHE A 106 -4.41 -10.09 4.76
CA PHE A 106 -4.40 -8.82 4.05
C PHE A 106 -5.81 -8.41 3.62
N LYS A 107 -6.14 -7.14 3.89
CA LYS A 107 -7.37 -6.50 3.44
C LYS A 107 -7.07 -5.67 2.20
N ARG A 108 -7.94 -5.75 1.20
CA ARG A 108 -7.88 -4.86 0.04
C ARG A 108 -8.37 -3.47 0.42
N ILE A 109 -7.70 -2.45 -0.09
CA ILE A 109 -8.17 -1.06 -0.04
C ILE A 109 -8.91 -0.82 -1.35
N ASP A 110 -10.21 -0.65 -1.24
CA ASP A 110 -11.10 -0.29 -2.34
C ASP A 110 -11.48 1.20 -2.23
N ALA A 111 -12.05 1.78 -3.29
CA ALA A 111 -12.47 3.19 -3.28
C ALA A 111 -13.38 3.53 -2.09
N GLU A 112 -14.31 2.63 -1.77
CA GLU A 112 -15.23 2.76 -0.62
C GLU A 112 -14.50 2.75 0.72
N HIS A 113 -13.39 2.02 0.84
CA HIS A 113 -12.56 2.04 2.05
C HIS A 113 -11.90 3.41 2.22
N LEU A 114 -11.42 4.06 1.15
CA LEU A 114 -10.84 5.40 1.23
C LEU A 114 -11.90 6.46 1.60
N GLU A 115 -13.13 6.32 1.10
CA GLU A 115 -14.25 7.21 1.45
C GLU A 115 -14.70 7.07 2.90
N PHE A 116 -14.67 5.86 3.46
CA PHE A 116 -14.99 5.63 4.87
C PHE A 116 -14.03 6.37 5.82
N TRP A 117 -12.74 6.39 5.50
CA TRP A 117 -11.75 7.10 6.31
C TRP A 117 -11.68 8.60 6.03
N GLY A 118 -12.12 9.05 4.84
CA GLY A 118 -12.12 10.47 4.46
C GLY A 118 -13.27 11.30 5.01
N ARG A 119 -14.28 10.68 5.67
CA ARG A 119 -15.43 11.39 6.26
C ARG A 119 -15.25 11.82 7.71
N ASP A 120 -14.17 11.41 8.36
CA ASP A 120 -13.93 11.65 9.80
C ASP A 120 -12.77 12.64 10.08
N PHE A 121 -12.34 13.41 9.07
CA PHE A 121 -11.34 14.47 9.21
C PHE A 121 -11.86 15.83 8.75
#